data_AF-A0A2S8W7Q7-F1
#
_entry.id   AF-A0A2S8W7Q7-F1
#
_cell.length_a   1.000
_cell.length_b   1.000
_cell.length_c   1.000
_cell.angle_alpha   90.00
_cell.angle_beta   90.00
_cell.angle_gamma   90.00
#
_symmetry.space_group_name_H-M   'P 1'
#
loop_
_entity.id
_entity.type
_entity.pdbx_description
1 polymer ?
#
loop_
_entity_poly.entity_id
_entity_poly.type
_entity_poly.pdbx_seq_one_letter_code
_entity_poly.pdbx_strand_id
1 'polypeptide(L)'
;MISKRHARLAVQALTLAGLSVSLPACATITRGTTQEFVIESSPPGARASTSNGFSCEATPCTFRMPRKDAFTVTIAREGYAAQTHSIESRMSGGGGAAMAGNILVGGLIGAGVDATSGALNDLTPNPLIVTLETEGAATAQAAAVAAPAPQAQP
;
A
#
# COMPACT_ATOMS: atom_id res chain seq x y z
N MET A 1 59.70 30.31 -12.60
CA MET A 1 58.78 31.32 -12.02
C MET A 1 57.35 30.95 -12.39
N ILE A 2 56.69 30.10 -11.60
CA ILE A 2 55.29 29.71 -11.83
C ILE A 2 54.41 30.94 -11.62
N SER A 3 53.78 31.38 -12.71
CA SER A 3 52.99 32.60 -12.76
C SER A 3 51.80 32.49 -11.81
N LYS A 4 51.61 33.50 -10.94
CA LYS A 4 50.47 33.63 -10.01
C LYS A 4 49.11 33.46 -10.70
N ARG A 5 49.07 33.58 -12.03
CA ARG A 5 47.91 33.33 -12.89
C ARG A 5 47.50 31.85 -12.95
N HIS A 6 48.45 30.90 -12.95
CA HIS A 6 48.13 29.47 -12.95
C HIS A 6 47.56 29.00 -11.62
N ALA A 7 48.05 29.54 -10.49
CA ALA A 7 47.50 29.27 -9.17
C ALA A 7 46.05 29.78 -9.03
N ARG A 8 45.74 30.96 -9.58
CA ARG A 8 44.38 31.51 -9.60
C ARG A 8 43.43 30.70 -10.47
N LEU A 9 43.89 30.28 -11.66
CA LEU A 9 43.11 29.42 -12.56
C LEU A 9 42.86 28.02 -11.97
N ALA A 10 43.83 27.44 -11.27
CA ALA A 10 43.67 26.15 -10.59
C ALA A 10 42.67 26.24 -9.42
N VAL A 11 42.72 27.31 -8.61
CA VAL A 11 41.77 27.54 -7.51
C VAL A 11 40.36 27.85 -8.05
N GLN A 12 40.24 28.57 -9.16
CA GLN A 12 38.95 28.81 -9.84
C GLN A 12 38.37 27.53 -10.45
N ALA A 13 39.20 26.67 -11.04
CA ALA A 13 38.76 25.37 -11.55
C ALA A 13 38.30 24.43 -10.41
N LEU A 14 39.00 24.45 -9.26
CA LEU A 14 38.65 23.64 -8.09
C LEU A 14 37.36 24.12 -7.41
N THR A 15 37.09 25.42 -7.42
CA THR A 15 35.84 26.00 -6.88
C THR A 15 34.64 25.79 -7.80
N LEU A 16 34.82 25.80 -9.13
CA LEU A 16 33.77 25.41 -10.08
C LEU A 16 33.44 23.90 -10.00
N ALA A 17 34.44 23.05 -9.76
CA ALA A 17 34.23 21.60 -9.56
C ALA A 17 33.53 21.27 -8.23
N GLY A 18 33.73 22.09 -7.19
CA GLY A 18 33.03 21.93 -5.90
C GLY A 18 31.55 22.33 -5.94
N LEU A 19 31.15 23.24 -6.85
CA LEU A 19 29.77 23.72 -6.97
C LEU A 19 28.85 22.75 -7.73
N SER A 20 29.39 21.68 -8.32
CA SER A 20 28.62 20.57 -8.92
C SER A 20 27.99 19.62 -7.90
N VAL A 21 28.28 19.76 -6.60
CA VAL A 21 27.77 18.88 -5.51
C VAL A 21 26.49 19.43 -4.85
N SER A 22 25.88 20.47 -5.41
CA SER A 22 24.59 20.99 -4.93
C SER A 22 23.50 20.88 -6.00
N LEU A 23 23.36 19.69 -6.59
CA LEU A 23 22.09 19.30 -7.20
C LEU A 23 21.11 19.05 -6.04
N PRO A 24 19.98 19.78 -5.95
CA PRO A 24 18.98 19.51 -4.94
C PRO A 24 18.49 18.08 -5.10
N ALA A 25 18.42 17.37 -3.98
CA ALA A 25 17.84 16.04 -3.84
C ALA A 25 16.38 16.05 -4.34
N CYS A 26 16.19 15.90 -5.64
CA CYS A 26 14.89 15.71 -6.25
C CYS A 26 14.70 14.22 -6.55
N ALA A 27 13.64 13.67 -5.94
CA ALA A 27 12.94 12.45 -6.32
C ALA A 27 13.45 11.09 -5.79
N THR A 28 13.49 10.95 -4.47
CA THR A 28 12.93 9.74 -3.86
C THR A 28 12.03 10.15 -2.72
N ILE A 29 10.77 10.46 -3.02
CA ILE A 29 9.69 10.29 -2.04
C ILE A 29 9.71 8.79 -1.74
N THR A 30 10.46 8.40 -0.72
CA THR A 30 10.31 7.09 -0.08
C THR A 30 8.83 6.99 0.21
N ARG A 31 8.15 6.02 -0.42
CA ARG A 31 6.68 5.87 -0.44
C ARG A 31 6.05 5.71 0.95
N GLY A 32 6.86 5.76 2.00
CA GLY A 32 6.54 5.55 3.40
C GLY A 32 6.30 4.08 3.67
N THR A 33 6.28 3.70 4.95
CA THR A 33 5.88 2.37 5.39
C THR A 33 4.38 2.28 5.69
N THR A 34 3.66 3.39 5.55
CA THR A 34 2.21 3.50 5.77
C THR A 34 1.51 3.92 4.48
N GLN A 35 0.24 3.58 4.35
CA GLN A 35 -0.64 4.07 3.29
C GLN A 35 -2.02 4.41 3.84
N GLU A 36 -2.80 5.14 3.05
CA GLU A 36 -4.21 5.36 3.32
C GLU A 36 -5.00 4.17 2.79
N PHE A 37 -5.79 3.54 3.66
CA PHE A 37 -6.68 2.43 3.36
C PHE A 37 -8.12 2.93 3.43
N VAL A 38 -8.84 2.84 2.32
CA VAL A 38 -10.20 3.38 2.19
C VAL A 38 -11.19 2.23 2.17
N ILE A 39 -12.27 2.35 2.96
CA ILE A 39 -13.38 1.40 2.97
C ILE A 39 -14.62 2.12 2.47
N GLU A 40 -15.24 1.56 1.44
CA GLU A 40 -16.51 2.02 0.87
C GLU A 40 -17.52 0.88 0.93
N SER A 41 -18.75 1.18 1.35
CA SER A 41 -19.83 0.20 1.32
C SER A 41 -21.04 0.73 0.57
N SER A 42 -21.71 -0.17 -0.13
CA SER A 42 -23.02 0.04 -0.70
C SER A 42 -24.02 -0.90 -0.01
N PRO A 43 -25.00 -0.39 0.75
CA PRO A 43 -25.30 1.02 0.98
C PRO A 43 -24.37 1.66 2.04
N PRO A 44 -24.22 3.01 2.05
CA PRO A 44 -23.30 3.72 2.95
C PRO A 44 -23.79 3.75 4.40
N GLY A 45 -22.90 3.99 5.36
CA GLY A 45 -23.23 3.99 6.79
C GLY A 45 -23.18 2.60 7.43
N ALA A 46 -22.34 1.70 6.90
CA ALA A 46 -22.02 0.44 7.57
C ALA A 46 -20.90 0.65 8.59
N ARG A 47 -20.93 -0.13 9.67
CA ARG A 47 -19.85 -0.19 10.65
C ARG A 47 -18.74 -1.08 10.11
N ALA A 48 -17.51 -0.60 10.06
CA ALA A 48 -16.34 -1.40 9.70
C ALA A 48 -15.43 -1.57 10.92
N SER A 49 -14.96 -2.79 11.15
CA SER A 49 -13.98 -3.13 12.19
C SER A 49 -12.85 -3.92 11.57
N THR A 50 -11.63 -3.68 12.02
CA THR A 50 -10.42 -4.31 11.49
C THR A 50 -9.70 -5.07 12.59
N SER A 51 -9.06 -6.18 12.23
CA SER A 51 -8.36 -7.03 13.20
C SER A 51 -7.12 -6.37 13.83
N ASN A 52 -6.64 -5.27 13.25
CA ASN A 52 -5.54 -4.45 13.78
C ASN A 52 -6.02 -3.27 14.64
N GLY A 53 -7.30 -3.27 15.04
CA GLY A 53 -7.83 -2.38 16.08
C GLY A 53 -8.41 -1.06 15.58
N PHE A 54 -8.48 -0.83 14.27
CA PHE A 54 -9.18 0.33 13.71
C PHE A 54 -10.66 0.00 13.48
N SER A 55 -11.53 0.97 13.72
CA SER A 55 -12.96 0.85 13.43
C SER A 55 -13.56 2.19 13.03
N CYS A 56 -14.64 2.15 12.26
CA CYS A 56 -15.45 3.31 11.94
C CYS A 56 -16.94 2.93 12.02
N GLU A 57 -17.74 3.83 12.58
CA GLU A 57 -19.18 3.60 12.76
C GLU A 57 -19.97 3.75 11.45
N ALA A 58 -19.46 4.55 10.51
CA ALA A 58 -20.11 4.81 9.24
C ALA A 58 -19.08 4.91 8.10
N THR A 59 -19.23 4.05 7.09
CA THR A 59 -18.55 4.12 5.80
C THR A 59 -19.17 5.20 4.88
N PRO A 60 -18.38 5.87 4.02
CA PRO A 60 -16.97 5.63 3.73
C PRO A 60 -16.02 6.19 4.79
N CYS A 61 -14.93 5.47 5.06
CA CYS A 61 -13.92 5.89 6.05
C CYS A 61 -12.50 5.56 5.57
N THR A 62 -11.51 6.31 6.05
CA THR A 62 -10.10 6.19 5.66
C THR A 62 -9.21 5.99 6.89
N PHE A 63 -8.33 4.99 6.85
CA PHE A 63 -7.37 4.71 7.91
C PHE A 63 -5.94 4.85 7.40
N ARG A 64 -5.05 5.37 8.24
CA ARG A 64 -3.61 5.35 7.96
C ARG A 64 -3.00 4.09 8.57
N MET A 65 -2.61 3.14 7.72
CA MET A 65 -2.20 1.80 8.15
C MET A 65 -0.80 1.42 7.64
N PRO A 66 -0.04 0.60 8.38
CA PRO A 66 1.23 0.06 7.91
C PRO A 66 1.04 -0.87 6.71
N ARG A 67 1.92 -0.76 5.72
CA ARG A 67 1.88 -1.51 4.45
C ARG A 67 2.23 -2.98 4.58
N LYS A 68 2.94 -3.36 5.65
CA LYS A 68 3.54 -4.68 5.84
C LYS A 68 2.57 -5.72 6.43
N ASP A 69 1.53 -5.27 7.14
CA ASP A 69 0.71 -6.13 7.98
C ASP A 69 -0.58 -6.49 7.25
N ALA A 70 -0.81 -7.79 7.01
CA ALA A 70 -2.10 -8.28 6.55
C ALA A 70 -3.12 -8.22 7.70
N PHE A 71 -4.38 -7.95 7.38
CA PHE A 71 -5.46 -7.87 8.36
C PHE A 71 -6.79 -8.26 7.74
N THR A 72 -7.79 -8.40 8.60
CA THR A 72 -9.16 -8.72 8.19
C THR A 72 -10.06 -7.54 8.50
N VAL A 73 -10.98 -7.24 7.59
CA VAL A 73 -12.01 -6.22 7.75
C VAL A 73 -13.36 -6.92 7.84
N THR A 74 -14.11 -6.63 8.91
CA THR A 74 -15.49 -7.05 9.07
C THR A 74 -16.40 -5.83 8.93
N ILE A 75 -17.35 -5.91 8.01
CA ILE A 75 -18.33 -4.85 7.74
C ILE A 75 -19.70 -5.38 8.13
N ALA A 76 -20.41 -4.61 8.95
CA ALA A 76 -21.73 -4.96 9.45
C ALA A 76 -22.68 -3.76 9.40
N ARG A 77 -23.93 -4.03 9.08
CA ARG A 77 -25.01 -3.03 9.06
C ARG A 77 -26.32 -3.70 9.45
N GLU A 78 -27.17 -2.99 10.18
CA GLU A 78 -28.49 -3.49 10.55
C GLU A 78 -29.33 -3.86 9.32
N GLY A 79 -29.90 -5.07 9.30
CA GLY A 79 -30.68 -5.62 8.19
C GLY A 79 -29.84 -6.20 7.04
N TYR A 80 -28.52 -6.23 7.16
CA TYR A 80 -27.60 -6.78 6.16
C TYR A 80 -26.70 -7.86 6.77
N ALA A 81 -26.33 -8.85 5.96
CA ALA A 81 -25.40 -9.88 6.38
C ALA A 81 -24.01 -9.28 6.60
N ALA A 82 -23.38 -9.61 7.73
CA ALA A 82 -22.01 -9.21 8.00
C ALA A 82 -21.05 -9.89 7.03
N GLN A 83 -20.17 -9.11 6.40
CA GLN A 83 -19.19 -9.61 5.44
C GLN A 83 -17.78 -9.40 5.98
N THR A 84 -16.90 -10.36 5.73
CA THR A 84 -15.51 -10.36 6.20
C THR A 84 -14.57 -10.50 5.02
N HIS A 85 -13.62 -9.56 4.88
CA HIS A 85 -12.66 -9.50 3.78
C HIS A 85 -11.24 -9.53 4.31
N SER A 86 -10.39 -10.38 3.72
CA SER A 86 -8.96 -10.42 3.99
C SER A 86 -8.21 -9.39 3.14
N ILE A 87 -7.41 -8.55 3.79
CA ILE A 87 -6.51 -7.60 3.15
C ILE A 87 -5.09 -8.12 3.28
N GLU A 88 -4.39 -8.19 2.15
CA GLU A 88 -3.06 -8.75 2.07
C GLU A 88 -2.02 -7.64 1.83
N SER A 89 -0.86 -7.75 2.47
CA SER A 89 0.33 -6.97 2.11
C SER A 89 1.01 -7.64 0.92
N ARG A 90 0.93 -7.03 -0.27
CA ARG A 90 1.52 -7.55 -1.50
C ARG A 90 2.55 -6.57 -2.06
N MET A 91 3.61 -7.10 -2.66
CA MET A 91 4.62 -6.30 -3.37
C MET A 91 3.96 -5.45 -4.45
N SER A 92 4.17 -4.15 -4.40
CA SER A 92 3.63 -3.19 -5.36
C SER A 92 4.53 -3.08 -6.59
N GLY A 93 3.96 -2.76 -7.75
CA GLY A 93 4.74 -2.38 -8.93
C GLY A 93 5.64 -1.16 -8.67
N GLY A 94 5.19 -0.22 -7.83
CA GLY A 94 5.99 0.92 -7.38
C GLY A 94 7.09 0.55 -6.38
N GLY A 95 6.91 -0.54 -5.62
CA GLY A 95 7.91 -1.12 -4.74
C GLY A 95 9.02 -1.81 -5.52
N GLY A 96 8.68 -2.65 -6.50
CA GLY A 96 9.68 -3.29 -7.37
C GLY A 96 10.61 -2.31 -8.08
N ALA A 97 10.07 -1.18 -8.56
CA ALA A 97 10.87 -0.11 -9.15
C ALA A 97 11.79 0.60 -8.14
N ALA A 98 11.32 0.82 -6.90
CA ALA A 98 12.13 1.39 -5.82
C ALA A 98 13.28 0.45 -5.41
N MET A 99 13.01 -0.86 -5.32
CA MET A 99 14.03 -1.86 -5.05
C MET A 99 15.11 -1.89 -6.15
N ALA A 100 14.72 -1.84 -7.43
CA ALA A 100 15.67 -1.76 -8.54
C ALA A 100 16.53 -0.49 -8.49
N GLY A 101 15.93 0.66 -8.15
CA GLY A 101 16.67 1.92 -7.97
C GLY A 101 17.66 1.87 -6.80
N ASN A 102 17.27 1.30 -5.66
CA ASN A 102 18.14 1.22 -4.49
C ASN A 102 19.23 0.15 -4.61
N ILE A 103 19.03 -0.90 -5.42
CA ILE A 103 20.12 -1.79 -5.84
C ILE A 103 21.15 -1.00 -6.68
N LEU A 104 20.68 -0.16 -7.61
CA LEU A 104 21.54 0.60 -8.52
C LEU A 104 22.34 1.71 -7.82
N VAL A 105 21.74 2.37 -6.82
CA VAL A 105 22.32 3.55 -6.15
C VAL A 105 22.96 3.20 -4.80
N GLY A 106 22.39 2.24 -4.04
CA GLY A 106 22.79 1.89 -2.66
C GLY A 106 23.26 0.44 -2.46
N GLY A 107 23.35 -0.36 -3.53
CA GLY A 107 23.77 -1.76 -3.47
C GLY A 107 22.83 -2.67 -2.66
N LEU A 108 23.33 -3.85 -2.26
CA LEU A 108 22.57 -4.85 -1.50
C LEU A 108 22.02 -4.33 -0.16
N ILE A 109 22.71 -3.34 0.44
CA ILE A 109 22.27 -2.76 1.72
C ILE A 109 21.03 -1.90 1.54
N GLY A 110 20.97 -1.08 0.47
CA GLY A 110 19.75 -0.33 0.11
C GLY A 110 18.56 -1.27 -0.13
N ALA A 111 18.76 -2.32 -0.92
CA ALA A 111 17.73 -3.33 -1.18
C ALA A 111 17.22 -4.02 0.09
N GLY A 112 18.13 -4.31 1.05
CA GLY A 112 17.79 -4.96 2.30
C GLY A 112 16.93 -4.11 3.24
N VAL A 113 17.19 -2.79 3.32
CA VAL A 113 16.43 -1.90 4.21
C VAL A 113 15.03 -1.61 3.68
N ASP A 114 14.83 -1.52 2.36
CA ASP A 114 13.49 -1.28 1.80
C ASP A 114 12.60 -2.51 1.86
N ALA A 115 13.17 -3.71 1.61
CA ALA A 115 12.41 -4.96 1.69
C ALA A 115 11.93 -5.26 3.12
N THR A 116 12.74 -4.93 4.13
CA THR A 116 12.40 -5.19 5.54
C THR A 116 11.43 -4.18 6.13
N SER A 117 11.43 -2.94 5.63
CA SER A 117 10.51 -1.89 6.12
C SER A 117 9.06 -2.05 5.63
N GLY A 118 8.84 -2.86 4.58
CA GLY A 118 7.52 -3.00 3.94
C GLY A 118 7.14 -1.82 3.04
N ALA A 119 8.07 -0.89 2.79
CA ALA A 119 7.86 0.22 1.85
C ALA A 119 7.63 -0.24 0.40
N LEU A 120 7.97 -1.49 0.09
CA LEU A 120 7.75 -2.10 -1.21
C LEU A 120 6.32 -2.64 -1.39
N ASN A 121 5.54 -2.77 -0.31
CA ASN A 121 4.22 -3.40 -0.35
C ASN A 121 3.09 -2.36 -0.41
N ASP A 122 1.95 -2.80 -0.95
CA ASP A 122 0.65 -2.15 -0.85
C ASP A 122 -0.36 -3.12 -0.19
N LEU A 123 -1.41 -2.56 0.40
CA LEU A 123 -2.50 -3.33 1.01
C LEU A 123 -3.54 -3.56 -0.08
N THR A 124 -3.85 -4.82 -0.35
CA THR A 124 -4.72 -5.21 -1.46
C THR A 124 -5.89 -6.04 -0.95
N PRO A 125 -7.13 -5.74 -1.36
CA PRO A 125 -7.55 -4.60 -2.21
C PRO A 125 -7.60 -3.26 -1.45
N ASN A 126 -7.29 -2.16 -2.14
CA ASN A 126 -7.44 -0.78 -1.64
C ASN A 126 -7.76 0.17 -2.82
N PRO A 127 -8.91 0.88 -2.84
CA PRO A 127 -9.97 0.89 -1.84
C PRO A 127 -10.69 -0.47 -1.72
N LEU A 128 -11.15 -0.79 -0.51
CA LEU A 128 -12.02 -1.93 -0.27
C LEU A 128 -13.48 -1.49 -0.52
N ILE A 129 -14.04 -1.93 -1.65
CA ILE A 129 -15.43 -1.64 -2.05
C ILE A 129 -16.28 -2.87 -1.78
N VAL A 130 -17.32 -2.72 -0.97
CA VAL A 130 -18.16 -3.84 -0.53
C VAL A 130 -19.63 -3.56 -0.78
N THR A 131 -20.31 -4.52 -1.41
CA THR A 131 -21.76 -4.47 -1.61
C THR A 131 -22.41 -5.40 -0.60
N LEU A 132 -23.15 -4.84 0.35
CA LEU A 132 -23.82 -5.60 1.39
C LEU A 132 -25.08 -6.24 0.86
N GLU A 133 -25.22 -7.53 1.11
CA GLU A 133 -26.43 -8.28 0.83
C GLU A 133 -27.34 -8.28 2.05
N THR A 134 -28.65 -8.15 1.83
CA THR A 134 -29.62 -8.32 2.92
C THR A 134 -29.54 -9.74 3.46
N GLU A 135 -29.79 -9.95 4.76
CA GLU A 135 -29.73 -11.28 5.37
C GLU A 135 -30.63 -12.30 4.64
N GLY A 136 -31.80 -11.87 4.15
CA GLY A 136 -32.69 -12.72 3.35
C GLY A 136 -32.07 -13.21 2.04
N ALA A 137 -31.29 -12.36 1.36
CA ALA A 137 -30.58 -12.73 0.13
C ALA A 137 -29.41 -13.68 0.43
N ALA A 138 -28.59 -13.35 1.43
CA ALA A 138 -27.45 -14.18 1.84
C ALA A 138 -27.88 -15.62 2.24
N THR A 139 -29.03 -15.74 2.90
CA THR A 139 -29.59 -17.06 3.27
C THR A 139 -30.06 -17.84 2.04
N ALA A 140 -30.62 -17.17 1.04
CA ALA A 140 -31.01 -17.79 -0.24
C ALA A 140 -29.79 -18.22 -1.07
N GLN A 141 -28.72 -17.41 -1.10
CA GLN A 141 -27.45 -17.79 -1.74
C GLN A 141 -26.82 -19.00 -1.05
N ALA A 142 -26.74 -19.01 0.29
CA ALA A 142 -26.20 -20.14 1.04
C ALA A 142 -27.00 -21.44 0.79
N ALA A 143 -28.33 -21.34 0.73
CA ALA A 143 -29.20 -22.48 0.41
C ALA A 143 -29.02 -22.98 -1.03
N ALA A 144 -28.80 -22.08 -2.00
CA ALA A 144 -28.56 -22.45 -3.39
C ALA A 144 -27.21 -23.17 -3.60
N VAL A 145 -26.19 -22.80 -2.83
CA VAL A 145 -24.86 -23.45 -2.86
C VAL A 145 -24.88 -24.79 -2.10
N ALA A 146 -25.73 -24.92 -1.08
CA ALA A 146 -25.90 -26.15 -0.30
C ALA A 146 -26.87 -27.16 -0.95
N ALA A 147 -27.64 -26.76 -1.98
CA ALA A 147 -28.50 -27.67 -2.72
C ALA A 147 -27.63 -28.66 -3.53
N PRO A 148 -27.73 -29.98 -3.28
CA PRO A 148 -26.97 -30.95 -4.06
C PRO A 148 -27.39 -30.86 -5.53
N ALA A 149 -26.40 -30.73 -6.43
CA ALA A 149 -26.63 -30.84 -7.86
C ALA A 149 -27.46 -32.10 -8.15
N PRO A 150 -28.48 -32.05 -9.02
CA PRO A 150 -29.26 -33.23 -9.36
C PRO A 150 -28.32 -34.26 -9.98
N GLN A 151 -28.03 -35.32 -9.23
CA GLN A 151 -27.22 -36.42 -9.74
C GLN A 151 -28.03 -37.10 -10.83
N ALA A 152 -27.61 -36.92 -12.08
CA ALA A 152 -28.13 -37.64 -13.22
C ALA A 152 -27.87 -39.14 -13.00
N GLN A 153 -28.92 -39.91 -12.75
CA GLN A 153 -28.86 -41.37 -12.69
C GLN A 153 -29.04 -41.95 -14.10
N PRO A 154 -28.33 -43.06 -14.44
CA PRO A 154 -28.34 -43.66 -15.78
C PRO A 154 -29.65 -44.36 -16.16
#